data_AF-A0AAD5V8X8-F1
#
_entry.id   AF-A0AAD5V8X8-F1
#
_cell.length_a   1.000
_cell.length_b   1.000
_cell.length_c   1.000
_cell.angle_alpha   90.00
_cell.angle_beta   90.00
_cell.angle_gamma   90.00
#
_symmetry.space_group_name_H-M   'P 1'
#
loop_
_entity.id
_entity.type
_entity.pdbx_description
1 polymer ?
#
loop_
_entity_poly.entity_id
_entity_poly.type
_entity_poly.pdbx_seq_one_letter_code
_entity_poly.pdbx_strand_id
1 'polypeptide(L)'
;MELRFASVKGTRKKSRSKMKAKSKTKGRPPEGFPNRGKTCWTTCDRLHEWRCEIYERDHKNAMYDYGAILPENLIDTLSSYGPLTHQHLRYLLKKRWIWWDRYGEELGRFMESLDIEYVPLTPLRPDSVLADPLVETMGLFSEEVSGQDRCLEGDLFQGPDFFEHLLRCSKSFHKAIVLSPVIGVRKK
;
A
#
# COMPACT_ATOMS: atom_id res chain seq x y z
N MET A 1 21.55 24.07 61.04
CA MET A 1 20.25 23.83 60.38
C MET A 1 20.30 22.43 59.76
N GLU A 2 19.78 21.43 60.47
CA GLU A 2 19.68 20.05 59.95
C GLU A 2 18.32 19.85 59.26
N LEU A 3 18.34 19.40 58.00
CA LEU A 3 17.14 18.99 57.27
C LEU A 3 17.01 17.46 57.32
N ARG A 4 16.03 16.98 58.09
CA ARG A 4 15.66 15.57 58.17
C ARG A 4 14.68 15.22 57.05
N PHE A 5 15.07 14.32 56.15
CA PHE A 5 14.18 13.74 55.14
C PHE A 5 13.46 12.51 55.72
N ALA A 6 12.14 12.59 55.83
CA ALA A 6 11.30 11.47 56.26
C ALA A 6 11.11 10.46 55.12
N SER A 7 11.46 9.21 55.39
CA SER A 7 11.32 8.06 54.49
C SER A 7 9.88 7.53 54.50
N VAL A 8 9.15 7.70 53.40
CA VAL A 8 7.80 7.17 53.22
C VAL A 8 7.86 5.79 52.57
N LYS A 9 7.59 4.73 53.34
CA LYS A 9 7.44 3.36 52.84
C LYS A 9 5.99 3.14 52.38
N GLY A 10 5.74 3.25 51.07
CA GLY A 10 4.45 2.93 50.45
C GLY A 10 4.30 1.44 50.13
N THR A 11 3.42 0.74 50.85
CA THR A 11 3.07 -0.67 50.57
C THR A 11 2.14 -0.76 49.36
N ARG A 12 2.67 -1.20 48.21
CA ARG A 12 1.91 -1.37 46.96
C ARG A 12 1.21 -2.75 46.95
N LYS A 13 -0.06 -2.80 47.34
CA LYS A 13 -0.92 -4.01 47.21
C LYS A 13 -1.13 -4.32 45.71
N LYS A 14 -0.54 -5.43 45.23
CA LYS A 14 -0.78 -5.97 43.89
C LYS A 14 -2.15 -6.65 43.85
N SER A 15 -3.18 -5.90 43.50
CA SER A 15 -4.49 -6.43 43.13
C SER A 15 -4.36 -7.21 41.82
N ARG A 16 -4.31 -8.54 41.93
CA ARG A 16 -4.19 -9.48 40.82
C ARG A 16 -5.55 -9.55 40.11
N SER A 17 -5.83 -8.55 39.27
CA SER A 17 -7.02 -8.50 38.42
C SER A 17 -7.01 -9.70 37.47
N LYS A 18 -7.99 -10.59 37.66
CA LYS A 18 -8.27 -11.77 36.85
C LYS A 18 -8.50 -11.34 35.40
N MET A 19 -7.44 -11.34 34.59
CA MET A 19 -7.54 -11.07 33.16
C MET A 19 -8.31 -12.20 32.51
N LYS A 20 -9.60 -11.97 32.24
CA LYS A 20 -10.39 -12.82 31.34
C LYS A 20 -9.68 -12.80 29.99
N ALA A 21 -9.15 -13.95 29.59
CA ALA A 21 -8.63 -14.16 28.25
C ALA A 21 -9.76 -13.88 27.25
N LYS A 22 -9.76 -12.69 26.64
CA LYS A 22 -10.57 -12.42 25.46
C LYS A 22 -10.00 -13.28 24.35
N SER A 23 -10.66 -14.41 24.09
CA SER A 23 -10.40 -15.22 22.91
C SER A 23 -10.52 -14.30 21.70
N LYS A 24 -9.39 -14.11 21.02
CA LYS A 24 -9.26 -13.28 19.83
C LYS A 24 -9.93 -14.06 18.70
N THR A 25 -11.26 -14.04 18.63
CA THR A 25 -12.00 -14.53 17.47
C THR A 25 -11.49 -13.72 16.28
N LYS A 26 -10.73 -14.39 15.40
CA LYS A 26 -10.37 -13.84 14.10
C LYS A 26 -11.71 -13.59 13.40
N GLY A 27 -12.13 -12.32 13.36
CA GLY A 27 -13.41 -11.94 12.77
C GLY A 27 -13.49 -12.54 11.38
N ARG A 28 -14.57 -13.29 11.13
CA ARG A 28 -14.88 -13.78 9.78
C ARG A 28 -14.92 -12.53 8.87
N PRO A 29 -14.24 -12.55 7.71
CA PRO A 29 -14.43 -11.50 6.73
C PRO A 29 -15.93 -11.30 6.48
N PRO A 30 -16.39 -10.06 6.22
CA PRO A 30 -17.77 -9.85 5.80
C PRO A 30 -18.07 -10.72 4.58
N GLU A 31 -19.27 -11.27 4.54
CA GLU A 31 -19.73 -12.11 3.45
C GLU A 31 -19.73 -11.30 2.14
N GLY A 32 -19.18 -11.86 1.06
CA GLY A 32 -19.01 -11.16 -0.22
C GLY A 32 -17.66 -10.45 -0.41
N PHE A 33 -16.67 -10.70 0.44
CA PHE A 33 -15.32 -10.17 0.21
C PHE A 33 -14.71 -10.75 -1.07
N PRO A 34 -14.21 -9.92 -2.01
CA PRO A 34 -13.66 -10.43 -3.26
C PRO A 34 -12.42 -11.28 -3.00
N ASN A 35 -12.33 -12.41 -3.70
CA ASN A 35 -11.12 -13.23 -3.69
C ASN A 35 -9.96 -12.47 -4.32
N ARG A 36 -8.73 -12.78 -3.90
CA ARG A 36 -7.54 -12.25 -4.58
C ARG A 36 -7.43 -12.87 -5.96
N GLY A 37 -7.07 -12.04 -6.92
CA GLY A 37 -6.83 -12.37 -8.33
C GLY A 37 -5.37 -12.14 -8.71
N LYS A 38 -5.09 -12.20 -10.01
CA LYS A 38 -3.80 -11.74 -10.56
C LYS A 38 -3.69 -10.22 -10.39
N THR A 39 -2.50 -9.73 -10.06
CA THR A 39 -2.22 -8.29 -9.96
C THR A 39 -2.37 -7.62 -11.33
N CYS A 40 -3.17 -6.55 -11.39
CA CYS A 40 -3.33 -5.74 -12.58
C CYS A 40 -2.29 -4.61 -12.62
N TRP A 41 -1.38 -4.64 -13.60
CA TRP A 41 -0.27 -3.70 -13.71
C TRP A 41 -0.75 -2.26 -13.94
N THR A 42 -1.82 -2.06 -14.71
CA THR A 42 -2.42 -0.74 -14.95
C THR A 42 -2.92 -0.11 -13.66
N THR A 43 -3.53 -0.90 -12.77
CA THR A 43 -3.97 -0.46 -11.45
C THR A 43 -2.79 -0.11 -10.55
N CYS A 44 -1.71 -0.90 -10.58
CA CYS A 44 -0.49 -0.58 -9.84
C CYS A 44 0.05 0.80 -10.27
N ASP A 45 0.22 1.03 -11.58
CA ASP A 45 0.75 2.30 -12.11
C ASP A 45 -0.10 3.50 -11.67
N ARG A 46 -1.43 3.37 -11.72
CA ARG A 46 -2.36 4.41 -11.26
C ARG A 46 -2.28 4.68 -9.77
N LEU A 47 -2.11 3.63 -8.95
CA LEU A 47 -1.91 3.78 -7.50
C LEU A 47 -0.56 4.43 -7.17
N HIS A 48 0.48 4.15 -7.96
CA HIS A 48 1.77 4.83 -7.85
C HIS A 48 1.66 6.32 -8.20
N GLU A 49 0.98 6.67 -9.30
CA GLU A 49 0.70 8.06 -9.70
C GLU A 49 -0.04 8.80 -8.58
N TRP A 50 -1.15 8.23 -8.09
CA TRP A 50 -1.91 8.79 -6.96
C TRP A 50 -1.06 8.98 -5.70
N ARG A 51 -0.21 8.01 -5.36
CA ARG A 51 0.69 8.10 -4.19
C ARG A 51 1.68 9.27 -4.33
N CYS A 52 2.24 9.46 -5.52
CA CYS A 52 3.16 10.57 -5.80
C CYS A 52 2.44 11.93 -5.70
N GLU A 53 1.20 12.02 -6.17
CA GLU A 53 0.38 13.24 -6.06
C GLU A 53 0.11 13.61 -4.59
N ILE A 54 -0.30 12.66 -3.76
CA ILE A 54 -0.53 12.90 -2.32
C ILE A 54 0.78 13.30 -1.62
N TYR A 55 1.90 12.68 -2.01
CA TYR A 55 3.20 13.04 -1.47
C TYR A 55 3.57 14.49 -1.78
N GLU A 56 3.47 14.91 -3.04
CA GLU A 56 3.81 16.26 -3.47
C GLU A 56 2.85 17.31 -2.87
N ARG A 57 1.56 16.97 -2.72
CA ARG A 57 0.54 17.87 -2.15
C ARG A 57 0.72 18.11 -0.66
N ASP A 58 0.84 17.03 0.13
CA ASP A 58 0.70 17.09 1.58
C ASP A 58 2.01 16.82 2.33
N HIS A 59 3.03 16.28 1.66
CA HIS A 59 4.25 15.75 2.27
C HIS A 59 5.54 16.21 1.59
N LYS A 60 5.51 17.29 0.80
CA LYS A 60 6.67 17.84 0.10
C LYS A 60 7.91 18.08 0.98
N ASN A 61 7.70 18.45 2.24
CA ASN A 61 8.76 18.72 3.22
C ASN A 61 8.95 17.59 4.25
N ALA A 62 8.35 16.41 4.01
CA ALA A 62 8.51 15.27 4.90
C ALA A 62 9.91 14.65 4.77
N MET A 63 10.41 14.05 5.86
CA MET A 63 11.71 13.34 5.85
C MET A 63 11.60 11.88 5.39
N TYR A 64 10.39 11.38 5.19
CA TYR A 64 10.14 10.03 4.70
C TYR A 64 9.76 10.06 3.23
N ASP A 65 9.90 8.94 2.54
CA ASP A 65 9.60 8.81 1.13
C ASP A 65 8.10 8.49 0.85
N TYR A 66 7.69 8.55 -0.42
CA TYR A 66 6.33 8.23 -0.87
C TYR A 66 5.87 6.83 -0.44
N GLY A 67 6.81 5.88 -0.27
CA GLY A 67 6.53 4.52 0.22
C GLY A 67 5.91 4.49 1.63
N ALA A 68 6.14 5.51 2.44
CA ALA A 68 5.53 5.64 3.77
C ALA A 68 4.05 6.06 3.71
N ILE A 69 3.62 6.71 2.63
CA ILE A 69 2.20 7.05 2.42
C ILE A 69 1.44 5.80 2.01
N LEU A 70 1.89 5.07 0.99
CA LEU A 70 1.24 3.84 0.55
C LEU A 70 2.31 2.80 0.18
N PRO A 71 2.56 1.79 1.03
CA PRO A 71 3.62 0.82 0.81
C PRO A 71 3.30 -0.11 -0.38
N GLU A 72 4.33 -0.55 -1.11
CA GLU A 72 4.18 -1.34 -2.34
C GLU A 72 3.42 -2.64 -2.13
N ASN A 73 3.69 -3.34 -1.03
CA ASN A 73 2.93 -4.54 -0.64
C ASN A 73 1.41 -4.30 -0.55
N LEU A 74 1.00 -3.07 -0.22
CA LEU A 74 -0.39 -2.69 -0.16
C LEU A 74 -0.94 -2.36 -1.55
N ILE A 75 -0.14 -1.74 -2.42
CA ILE A 75 -0.47 -1.52 -3.83
C ILE A 75 -0.71 -2.87 -4.53
N ASP A 76 0.20 -3.83 -4.37
CA ASP A 76 0.05 -5.19 -4.92
C ASP A 76 -1.20 -5.89 -4.35
N THR A 77 -1.45 -5.70 -3.06
CA THR A 77 -2.64 -6.25 -2.43
C THR A 77 -3.90 -5.62 -3.04
N LEU A 78 -3.95 -4.31 -3.24
CA LEU A 78 -5.10 -3.59 -3.80
C LEU A 78 -5.30 -3.91 -5.28
N SER A 79 -4.23 -4.00 -6.07
CA SER A 79 -4.27 -4.33 -7.50
C SER A 79 -4.62 -5.78 -7.79
N SER A 80 -4.45 -6.66 -6.79
CA SER A 80 -4.89 -8.07 -6.89
C SER A 80 -6.39 -8.26 -6.60
N TYR A 81 -7.05 -7.30 -5.96
CA TYR A 81 -8.50 -7.38 -5.79
C TYR A 81 -9.18 -6.80 -7.04
N GLY A 82 -10.32 -7.38 -7.41
CA GLY A 82 -11.18 -6.85 -8.46
C GLY A 82 -11.88 -5.54 -8.06
N PRO A 83 -13.06 -5.22 -8.62
CA PRO A 83 -13.79 -4.00 -8.28
C PRO A 83 -14.07 -3.94 -6.77
N LEU A 84 -13.42 -2.97 -6.11
CA LEU A 84 -13.47 -2.79 -4.67
C LEU A 84 -14.38 -1.61 -4.32
N THR A 85 -15.39 -1.88 -3.50
CA THR A 85 -16.19 -0.80 -2.90
C THR A 85 -15.43 -0.13 -1.76
N HIS A 86 -15.77 1.14 -1.46
CA HIS A 86 -15.20 1.84 -0.32
C HIS A 86 -15.34 1.08 1.02
N GLN A 87 -16.41 0.32 1.20
CA GLN A 87 -16.61 -0.49 2.42
C GLN A 87 -15.57 -1.60 2.57
N HIS A 88 -15.23 -2.28 1.46
CA HIS A 88 -14.21 -3.33 1.45
C HIS A 88 -12.82 -2.75 1.75
N LEU A 89 -12.50 -1.60 1.14
CA LEU A 89 -11.27 -0.87 1.42
C LEU A 89 -11.16 -0.49 2.90
N ARG A 90 -12.23 0.04 3.47
CA ARG A 90 -12.28 0.38 4.91
C ARG A 90 -12.00 -0.84 5.78
N TYR A 91 -12.55 -1.99 5.45
CA TYR A 91 -12.31 -3.21 6.23
C TYR A 91 -10.84 -3.67 6.16
N LEU A 92 -10.23 -3.64 4.97
CA LEU A 92 -8.85 -4.06 4.76
C LEU A 92 -7.84 -3.10 5.38
N LEU A 93 -8.02 -1.81 5.12
CA LEU A 93 -6.99 -0.80 5.32
C LEU A 93 -7.07 -0.15 6.69
N LYS A 94 -8.26 0.07 7.26
CA LYS A 94 -8.45 0.81 8.53
C LYS A 94 -7.60 0.26 9.68
N LYS A 95 -7.33 -1.05 9.69
CA LYS A 95 -6.54 -1.68 10.75
C LYS A 95 -5.02 -1.64 10.49
N ARG A 96 -4.59 -1.59 9.24
CA ARG A 96 -3.18 -1.78 8.83
C ARG A 96 -2.51 -0.49 8.37
N TRP A 97 -3.30 0.49 7.91
CA TRP A 97 -2.81 1.67 7.25
C TRP A 97 -3.09 2.91 8.08
N ILE A 98 -2.03 3.52 8.60
CA ILE A 98 -2.09 4.67 9.54
C ILE A 98 -2.72 5.93 8.92
N TRP A 99 -2.66 6.07 7.59
CA TRP A 99 -3.17 7.23 6.87
C TRP A 99 -4.64 7.09 6.47
N TRP A 100 -5.31 6.00 6.86
CA TRP A 100 -6.70 5.74 6.49
C TRP A 100 -7.65 6.89 6.87
N ASP A 101 -7.50 7.45 8.07
CA ASP A 101 -8.39 8.51 8.55
C ASP A 101 -8.25 9.81 7.74
N ARG A 102 -7.14 9.99 7.01
CA ARG A 102 -6.87 11.18 6.20
C ARG A 102 -7.16 10.97 4.72
N TYR A 103 -6.65 9.89 4.15
CA TYR A 103 -6.71 9.64 2.70
C TYR A 103 -7.62 8.47 2.32
N GLY A 104 -8.23 7.77 3.29
CA GLY A 104 -9.04 6.57 3.02
C GLY A 104 -10.29 6.85 2.19
N GLU A 105 -10.92 8.01 2.37
CA GLU A 105 -12.09 8.41 1.55
C GLU A 105 -11.68 8.78 0.12
N GLU A 106 -10.61 9.56 -0.03
CA GLU A 106 -10.05 9.96 -1.34
C GLU A 106 -9.58 8.73 -2.13
N LEU A 107 -8.82 7.83 -1.50
CA LEU A 107 -8.41 6.56 -2.10
C LEU A 107 -9.60 5.69 -2.48
N GLY A 108 -10.68 5.70 -1.68
CA GLY A 108 -11.91 4.99 -1.98
C GLY A 108 -12.54 5.44 -3.28
N ARG A 109 -12.73 6.76 -3.43
CA ARG A 109 -13.28 7.36 -4.67
C ARG A 109 -12.37 7.12 -5.86
N PHE A 110 -11.04 7.18 -5.65
CA PHE A 110 -10.07 6.88 -6.69
C PHE A 110 -10.19 5.43 -7.17
N MET A 111 -10.26 4.46 -6.25
CA MET A 111 -10.44 3.05 -6.59
C MET A 111 -11.78 2.78 -7.30
N GLU A 112 -12.86 3.47 -6.91
CA GLU A 112 -14.16 3.37 -7.58
C GLU A 112 -14.13 3.93 -9.02
N SER A 113 -13.20 4.85 -9.31
CA SER A 113 -13.01 5.38 -10.67
C SER A 113 -12.18 4.47 -11.58
N LEU A 114 -11.45 3.51 -11.00
CA LEU A 114 -10.64 2.56 -11.74
C LEU A 114 -11.49 1.34 -12.13
N ASP A 115 -11.57 1.06 -13.43
CA ASP A 115 -12.15 -0.18 -13.92
C ASP A 115 -11.11 -1.30 -13.84
N ILE A 116 -11.23 -2.18 -12.84
CA ILE A 116 -10.30 -3.28 -12.60
C ILE A 116 -10.96 -4.59 -13.01
N GLU A 117 -10.49 -5.17 -14.11
CA GLU A 117 -10.92 -6.51 -14.53
C GLU A 117 -10.41 -7.57 -13.54
N TYR A 118 -11.34 -8.32 -12.96
CA TYR A 118 -10.98 -9.41 -12.06
C TYR A 118 -10.58 -10.66 -12.84
N VAL A 119 -9.28 -10.98 -12.81
CA VAL A 119 -8.75 -12.24 -13.35
C VAL A 119 -8.53 -13.22 -12.18
N PRO A 120 -9.34 -14.27 -12.04
CA PRO A 120 -9.15 -15.26 -10.97
C PRO A 120 -7.79 -15.93 -11.14
N LEU A 121 -7.11 -16.23 -10.03
CA LEU A 121 -5.95 -17.12 -10.10
C LEU A 121 -6.46 -18.51 -10.47
N THR A 122 -6.07 -18.99 -11.65
CA THR A 122 -6.21 -20.41 -11.97
C THR A 122 -5.44 -21.17 -10.89
N PRO A 123 -6.09 -22.06 -10.11
CA PRO A 123 -5.38 -22.84 -9.12
C PRO A 123 -4.28 -23.61 -9.87
N LEU A 124 -3.02 -23.43 -9.46
CA LEU A 124 -1.94 -24.27 -9.97
C LEU A 124 -2.37 -25.70 -9.69
N ARG A 125 -2.51 -26.50 -10.76
CA ARG A 125 -2.71 -27.94 -10.57
C ARG A 125 -1.49 -28.45 -9.81
N PRO A 126 -1.67 -29.12 -8.66
CA PRO A 126 -0.53 -29.69 -7.93
C PRO A 126 0.28 -30.69 -8.78
N ASP A 127 -0.32 -31.19 -9.85
CA ASP A 127 0.25 -32.19 -10.75
C ASP A 127 1.30 -31.63 -11.72
N SER A 128 1.40 -30.30 -11.89
CA SER A 128 2.36 -29.71 -12.84
C SER A 128 3.80 -29.64 -12.32
N VAL A 129 4.08 -30.13 -11.11
CA VAL A 129 5.45 -30.18 -10.53
C VAL A 129 6.17 -31.50 -10.85
N LEU A 130 5.49 -32.48 -11.46
CA LEU A 130 6.04 -33.84 -11.67
C LEU A 130 6.49 -34.17 -13.09
N ALA A 131 6.66 -33.19 -13.98
CA ALA A 131 7.16 -33.48 -15.32
C ALA A 131 8.05 -32.37 -15.92
N ASP A 132 9.18 -32.08 -15.29
CA ASP A 132 10.40 -31.76 -16.05
C ASP A 132 11.39 -32.93 -15.86
N PRO A 133 11.24 -34.05 -16.60
CA PRO A 133 12.34 -34.96 -16.77
C PRO A 133 13.30 -34.34 -17.80
N LEU A 134 14.51 -34.02 -17.33
CA LEU A 134 15.74 -34.04 -18.13
C LEU A 134 15.92 -32.90 -19.17
N VAL A 135 16.57 -31.82 -18.72
CA VAL A 135 17.64 -31.19 -19.52
C VAL A 135 18.91 -31.17 -18.67
N GLU A 136 19.41 -32.37 -18.41
CA GLU A 136 20.82 -32.62 -18.17
C GLU A 136 21.52 -32.47 -19.54
N THR A 137 21.76 -31.23 -19.96
CA THR A 137 22.63 -30.92 -21.10
C THR A 137 23.65 -29.90 -20.65
N MET A 138 24.72 -30.45 -20.08
CA MET A 138 26.01 -29.77 -19.99
C MET A 138 26.43 -29.31 -21.39
N GLY A 139 26.83 -28.06 -21.54
CA GLY A 139 27.42 -27.60 -22.79
C GLY A 139 27.56 -26.10 -22.93
N LEU A 140 28.63 -25.56 -22.33
CA LEU A 140 29.43 -24.45 -22.88
C LEU A 140 28.66 -23.27 -23.48
N PHE A 141 28.33 -22.28 -22.66
CA PHE A 141 28.50 -20.89 -23.08
C PHE A 141 29.06 -20.10 -21.88
N SER A 142 30.39 -20.08 -21.82
CA SER A 142 31.10 -18.95 -21.20
C SER A 142 30.85 -17.74 -22.09
N GLU A 143 29.88 -16.90 -21.72
CA GLU A 143 29.94 -15.50 -22.08
C GLU A 143 29.70 -14.69 -20.81
N GLU A 144 30.77 -14.01 -20.41
CA GLU A 144 30.81 -12.99 -19.39
C GLU A 144 29.83 -11.87 -19.78
N VAL A 145 28.60 -11.91 -19.27
CA VAL A 145 27.78 -10.70 -19.18
C VAL A 145 27.91 -10.17 -17.76
N SER A 146 28.98 -9.41 -17.58
CA SER A 146 29.09 -8.46 -16.47
C SER A 146 27.90 -7.50 -16.50
N GLY A 147 27.20 -7.36 -15.38
CA GLY A 147 26.36 -6.20 -15.13
C GLY A 147 24.87 -6.47 -15.11
N GLN A 148 24.40 -7.14 -14.06
CA GLN A 148 23.04 -6.90 -13.57
C GLN A 148 22.94 -7.23 -12.07
N ASP A 149 23.75 -6.52 -11.30
CA ASP A 149 23.40 -6.15 -9.92
C ASP A 149 22.21 -5.18 -9.97
N ARG A 150 21.01 -5.74 -10.13
CA ARG A 150 19.78 -4.99 -9.88
C ARG A 150 19.35 -5.22 -8.45
N CYS A 151 19.46 -4.11 -7.72
CA CYS A 151 18.59 -3.72 -6.63
C CYS A 151 18.89 -4.37 -5.28
N LEU A 152 20.10 -4.21 -4.76
CA LEU A 152 20.27 -4.08 -3.31
C LEU A 152 21.34 -3.04 -2.98
N GLU A 153 20.93 -2.13 -2.11
CA GLU A 153 21.75 -1.29 -1.23
C GLU A 153 22.46 -0.07 -1.84
N GLY A 154 21.81 1.07 -1.64
CA GLY A 154 22.49 2.14 -0.91
C GLY A 154 23.42 3.04 -1.70
N ASP A 155 22.92 3.67 -2.76
CA ASP A 155 23.53 4.91 -3.24
C ASP A 155 22.56 6.08 -3.10
N LEU A 156 23.06 7.10 -2.39
CA LEU A 156 22.54 8.45 -2.34
C LEU A 156 22.20 8.91 -3.76
N PHE A 157 20.93 8.83 -4.14
CA PHE A 157 20.44 9.26 -5.45
C PHE A 157 20.48 10.80 -5.54
N GLN A 158 21.64 11.34 -5.92
CA GLN A 158 21.82 12.70 -6.46
C GLN A 158 21.96 12.66 -7.99
N GLY A 159 21.16 11.83 -8.65
CA GLY A 159 21.07 11.77 -10.12
C GLY A 159 20.02 12.75 -10.66
N PRO A 160 20.30 13.51 -11.74
CA PRO A 160 19.36 14.45 -12.36
C PRO A 160 18.12 13.79 -13.00
N ASP A 161 18.09 12.46 -13.09
CA ASP A 161 16.99 11.70 -13.73
C ASP A 161 15.75 11.52 -12.84
N PHE A 162 15.84 11.85 -11.54
CA PHE A 162 14.66 11.91 -10.67
C PHE A 162 13.66 13.00 -11.12
N PHE A 163 14.17 14.10 -11.68
CA PHE A 163 13.34 15.20 -12.15
C PHE A 163 12.54 14.83 -13.41
N GLU A 164 13.07 14.00 -14.30
CA GLU A 164 12.35 13.53 -15.49
C GLU A 164 11.23 12.53 -15.15
N HIS A 165 11.41 11.69 -14.13
CA HIS A 165 10.34 10.82 -13.64
C HIS A 165 9.21 11.63 -12.95
N LEU A 166 9.57 12.67 -12.19
CA LEU A 166 8.62 13.65 -11.64
C LEU A 166 7.90 14.44 -12.75
N LEU A 167 8.60 14.84 -13.81
CA LEU A 167 8.01 15.53 -14.96
C LEU A 167 7.04 14.64 -15.74
N ARG A 168 7.24 13.31 -15.74
CA ARG A 168 6.29 12.36 -16.32
C ARG A 168 4.98 12.30 -15.53
N CYS A 169 5.02 12.41 -14.21
CA CYS A 169 3.81 12.56 -13.38
C CYS A 169 3.14 13.95 -13.56
N SER A 170 3.94 15.01 -13.72
CA SER A 170 3.42 16.38 -13.85
C SER A 170 2.67 16.66 -15.17
N LYS A 171 3.04 15.98 -16.27
CA LYS A 171 2.46 16.24 -17.60
C LYS A 171 1.03 15.69 -17.81
N SER A 172 0.50 14.85 -16.91
CA SER A 172 -0.91 14.42 -16.94
C SER A 172 -1.90 15.51 -16.49
N PHE A 173 -1.44 16.56 -15.81
CA PHE A 173 -2.32 17.51 -15.12
C PHE A 173 -2.99 18.59 -16.00
N HIS A 174 -2.56 18.80 -17.25
CA HIS A 174 -3.06 19.92 -18.06
C HIS A 174 -4.31 19.64 -18.92
N LYS A 175 -4.92 18.44 -18.85
CA LYS A 175 -6.03 18.09 -19.75
C LYS A 175 -7.41 17.85 -19.12
N ALA A 176 -7.56 17.89 -17.79
CA ALA A 176 -8.85 17.52 -17.15
C ALA A 176 -9.53 18.61 -16.30
N ILE A 177 -8.99 19.84 -16.21
CA ILE A 177 -9.72 20.96 -15.60
C ILE A 177 -10.53 21.69 -16.70
N VAL A 178 -11.48 20.98 -17.30
CA VAL A 178 -12.55 21.61 -18.09
C VAL A 178 -13.75 21.81 -17.16
N LEU A 179 -13.84 23.04 -16.64
CA LEU A 179 -15.06 23.81 -16.41
C LEU A 179 -16.32 23.00 -16.04
N SER A 180 -16.54 22.77 -14.74
CA SER A 180 -17.90 22.53 -14.25
C SER A 180 -18.69 23.85 -14.28
N PRO A 181 -19.90 23.91 -14.88
CA PRO A 181 -20.74 25.11 -14.86
C PRO A 181 -21.25 25.37 -13.44
N VAL A 182 -21.08 26.60 -12.97
CA VAL A 182 -21.67 27.10 -11.73
C VAL A 182 -23.20 27.05 -11.86
N ILE A 183 -23.83 26.13 -11.13
CA ILE A 183 -25.28 26.03 -11.05
C ILE A 183 -25.81 27.26 -10.31
N GLY A 184 -26.49 28.14 -11.06
CA GLY A 184 -27.07 29.38 -10.56
C GLY A 184 -28.18 29.14 -9.54
N VAL A 185 -28.03 29.77 -8.37
CA VAL A 185 -29.05 29.85 -7.32
C VAL A 185 -30.18 30.78 -7.77
N ARG A 186 -31.34 30.22 -8.10
CA ARG A 186 -32.59 30.98 -8.23
C ARG A 186 -33.11 31.35 -6.84
N LYS A 187 -33.11 32.64 -6.50
CA LYS A 187 -33.88 33.17 -5.37
C LYS A 187 -35.34 33.36 -5.80
N LYS A 188 -36.27 32.96 -4.92
CA LYS A 188 -37.70 33.24 -5.00
C LYS A 188 -37.99 34.62 -4.43
#